data_AF-M2Y5G4-F1
#
_entry.id   AF-M2Y5G4-F1
#
_cell.length_a   1.000
_cell.length_b   1.000
_cell.length_c   1.000
_cell.angle_alpha   90.00
_cell.angle_beta   90.00
_cell.angle_gamma   90.00
#
_symmetry.space_group_name_H-M   'P 1'
#
loop_
_entity.id
_entity.type
_entity.pdbx_description
1 polymer ?
#
loop_
_entity_poly.entity_id
_entity_poly.type
_entity_poly.pdbx_seq_one_letter_code
_entity_poly.pdbx_strand_id
1 'polypeptide(L)'
;MSANNPVYTTHKLKTCPAILHSHQRRKVKNADYPGLITQSNSSVWGTYVTGLTANDIWRLDIFEGDEYERRKVKVRLLEESGEKEGEEVEAETYVWISGEDRLEDSEWDFEEFRRDKMRFWVGREGEGEYAEVDEAVEAAEKEDRKDGTGGRGAGGGAITTALHEATRSTV
;
A
#
# COMPACT_ATOMS: atom_id res chain seq x y z
N MET A 1 -25.69 16.92 14.75
CA MET A 1 -25.18 16.16 13.59
C MET A 1 -25.15 14.68 13.98
N SER A 2 -25.72 13.80 13.17
CA SER A 2 -25.99 12.40 13.51
C SER A 2 -24.73 11.54 13.54
N ALA A 3 -24.49 10.85 14.66
CA ALA A 3 -23.34 9.97 14.93
C ALA A 3 -23.37 8.61 14.21
N ASN A 4 -24.08 8.50 13.09
CA ASN A 4 -24.28 7.26 12.34
C ASN A 4 -23.83 7.44 10.88
N ASN A 5 -22.57 7.84 10.68
CA ASN A 5 -21.95 7.75 9.36
C ASN A 5 -21.28 6.36 9.26
N PRO A 6 -21.87 5.38 8.53
CA PRO A 6 -21.35 3.99 8.45
C PRO A 6 -20.00 3.89 7.73
N VAL A 7 -19.52 4.99 7.12
CA VAL A 7 -18.26 5.05 6.37
C VAL A 7 -17.04 4.79 7.27
N TYR A 8 -17.12 5.10 8.57
CA TYR A 8 -16.04 4.89 9.54
C TYR A 8 -16.43 3.87 10.61
N THR A 9 -16.98 2.73 10.21
CA THR A 9 -17.03 1.58 11.13
C THR A 9 -15.62 1.40 11.69
N THR A 10 -15.42 1.44 13.00
CA THR A 10 -14.08 1.30 13.60
C THR A 10 -13.56 -0.10 13.32
N HIS A 11 -12.74 -0.28 12.29
CA HIS A 11 -12.18 -1.58 11.96
C HIS A 11 -11.15 -1.91 13.05
N LYS A 12 -11.41 -2.99 13.81
CA LYS A 12 -10.47 -3.49 14.83
C LYS A 12 -9.36 -4.28 14.14
N LEU A 13 -8.56 -3.58 13.33
CA LEU A 13 -7.39 -4.16 12.69
C LEU A 13 -6.33 -4.46 13.75
N LYS A 14 -5.71 -5.63 13.65
CA LYS A 14 -4.51 -5.96 14.42
C LYS A 14 -3.37 -6.13 13.45
N THR A 15 -2.22 -5.55 13.80
CA THR A 15 -0.99 -5.63 13.02
C THR A 15 0.09 -6.29 13.84
N CYS A 16 0.92 -7.11 13.19
CA CYS A 16 2.18 -7.56 13.75
C CYS A 16 3.26 -7.59 12.67
N PRO A 17 4.53 -7.35 13.02
CA PRO A 17 5.61 -7.47 12.05
C PRO A 17 5.74 -8.92 11.58
N ALA A 18 6.04 -9.12 10.31
CA ALA A 18 6.19 -10.43 9.70
C ALA A 18 7.23 -10.42 8.59
N ILE A 19 7.79 -11.59 8.30
CA ILE A 19 8.71 -11.80 7.19
C ILE A 19 8.14 -12.82 6.21
N LEU A 20 8.21 -12.48 4.92
CA LEU A 20 7.85 -13.35 3.80
C LEU A 20 9.13 -13.80 3.10
N HIS A 21 9.45 -15.09 3.20
CA HIS A 21 10.62 -15.66 2.52
C HIS A 21 10.35 -15.94 1.05
N SER A 22 11.44 -16.07 0.27
CA SER A 22 11.42 -16.37 -1.18
C SER A 22 10.67 -15.32 -2.01
N HIS A 23 10.66 -14.08 -1.54
CA HIS A 23 10.08 -12.94 -2.23
C HIS A 23 11.01 -11.74 -2.15
N GLN A 24 10.84 -10.79 -3.07
CA GLN A 24 11.60 -9.55 -3.13
C GLN A 24 10.68 -8.41 -3.59
N ARG A 25 10.92 -7.20 -3.05
CA ARG A 25 10.31 -5.96 -3.55
C ARG A 25 11.23 -5.32 -4.57
N ARG A 26 10.73 -5.09 -5.78
CA ARG A 26 11.43 -4.34 -6.83
C ARG A 26 10.66 -3.07 -7.15
N LYS A 27 11.37 -2.00 -7.50
CA LYS A 27 10.73 -0.74 -7.85
C LYS A 27 10.00 -0.87 -9.19
N VAL A 28 8.75 -0.43 -9.26
CA VAL A 28 8.02 -0.33 -10.53
C VAL A 28 8.52 0.91 -11.27
N LYS A 29 8.88 0.76 -12.55
CA LYS A 29 9.40 1.85 -13.39
C LYS A 29 8.38 2.97 -13.49
N ASN A 30 8.83 4.20 -13.26
CA ASN A 30 8.01 5.42 -13.30
C ASN A 30 6.86 5.47 -12.27
N ALA A 31 6.91 4.64 -11.24
CA ALA A 31 5.94 4.64 -10.14
C ALA A 31 6.65 4.77 -8.79
N ASP A 32 5.92 5.29 -7.81
CA ASP A 32 6.39 5.44 -6.42
C ASP A 32 6.05 4.21 -5.56
N TYR A 33 5.61 3.10 -6.15
CA TYR A 33 5.25 1.85 -5.45
C TYR A 33 6.08 0.64 -5.91
N PRO A 34 6.25 -0.39 -5.04
CA PRO A 34 7.01 -1.60 -5.36
C PRO A 34 6.14 -2.71 -5.96
N GLY A 35 6.72 -3.52 -6.83
CA GLY A 35 6.21 -4.83 -7.22
C GLY A 35 6.78 -5.91 -6.30
N LEU A 36 5.93 -6.73 -5.70
CA LEU A 36 6.33 -7.92 -4.95
C LEU A 36 6.45 -9.10 -5.93
N ILE A 37 7.64 -9.67 -6.07
CA ILE A 37 7.90 -10.83 -6.93
C ILE A 37 8.42 -12.01 -6.13
N THR A 38 8.25 -13.22 -6.67
CA THR A 38 8.87 -14.43 -6.14
C THR A 38 10.35 -14.44 -6.53
N GLN A 39 11.23 -14.54 -5.53
CA GLN A 39 12.68 -14.53 -5.72
C GLN A 39 13.32 -15.44 -4.66
N SER A 40 13.94 -16.53 -5.11
CA SER A 40 14.62 -17.46 -4.21
C SER A 40 15.76 -16.77 -3.44
N ASN A 41 15.97 -17.15 -2.18
CA ASN A 41 17.00 -16.61 -1.29
C ASN A 41 16.84 -15.13 -0.92
N SER A 42 15.68 -14.53 -1.21
CA SER A 42 15.32 -13.19 -0.74
C SER A 42 14.24 -13.28 0.34
N SER A 43 14.03 -12.19 1.08
CA SER A 43 12.95 -12.08 2.05
C SER A 43 12.45 -10.65 2.14
N VAL A 44 11.15 -10.51 2.42
CA VAL A 44 10.49 -9.21 2.55
C VAL A 44 9.97 -9.06 3.98
N TRP A 45 10.49 -8.04 4.67
CA TRP A 45 9.94 -7.59 5.94
C TRP A 45 8.69 -6.74 5.69
N GLY A 46 7.63 -6.99 6.44
CA GLY A 46 6.37 -6.29 6.30
C GLY A 46 5.46 -6.43 7.52
N THR A 47 4.18 -6.14 7.31
CA THR A 47 3.16 -6.15 8.36
C THR A 47 2.10 -7.19 8.03
N TYR A 48 1.90 -8.15 8.92
CA TYR A 48 0.76 -9.05 8.89
C TYR A 48 -0.46 -8.35 9.50
N VAL A 49 -1.57 -8.33 8.77
CA VAL A 49 -2.80 -7.62 9.14
C VAL A 49 -3.94 -8.61 9.28
N THR A 50 -4.68 -8.53 10.39
CA THR A 50 -5.90 -9.32 10.62
C THR A 50 -7.07 -8.41 11.00
N GLY A 51 -8.28 -8.94 10.91
CA GLY A 51 -9.51 -8.18 11.16
C GLY A 51 -10.06 -7.44 9.93
N LEU A 52 -9.51 -7.70 8.75
CA LEU A 52 -10.05 -7.24 7.47
C LEU A 52 -11.38 -7.95 7.19
N THR A 53 -12.40 -7.17 6.86
CA THR A 53 -13.69 -7.69 6.40
C THR A 53 -13.63 -8.03 4.91
N ALA A 54 -14.60 -8.80 4.41
CA ALA A 54 -14.71 -9.08 2.98
C ALA A 54 -14.81 -7.78 2.13
N ASN A 55 -15.40 -6.72 2.68
CA ASN A 55 -15.48 -5.43 2.02
C ASN A 55 -14.13 -4.70 1.96
N ASP A 56 -13.28 -4.86 2.98
CA ASP A 56 -11.90 -4.32 2.95
C ASP A 56 -11.05 -5.04 1.91
N ILE A 57 -11.14 -6.36 1.91
CA ILE A 57 -10.50 -7.25 0.93
C ILE A 57 -10.92 -6.87 -0.49
N TRP A 58 -12.21 -6.62 -0.73
CA TRP A 58 -12.71 -6.16 -2.03
C TRP A 58 -12.22 -4.77 -2.43
N ARG A 59 -12.13 -3.82 -1.49
CA ARG A 59 -11.55 -2.49 -1.77
C ARG A 59 -10.06 -2.59 -2.11
N LEU A 60 -9.33 -3.47 -1.45
CA LEU A 60 -7.93 -3.74 -1.76
C LEU A 60 -7.78 -4.36 -3.16
N ASP A 61 -8.63 -5.30 -3.55
CA ASP A 61 -8.63 -5.86 -4.91
C ASP A 61 -8.77 -4.76 -5.99
N ILE A 62 -9.68 -3.81 -5.77
CA ILE A 62 -9.87 -2.67 -6.68
C ILE A 62 -8.65 -1.74 -6.68
N PHE A 63 -8.06 -1.48 -5.50
CA PHE A 63 -6.91 -0.60 -5.35
C PHE A 63 -5.67 -1.16 -6.06
N GLU A 64 -5.45 -2.46 -5.96
CA GLU A 64 -4.30 -3.15 -6.53
C GLU A 64 -4.41 -3.30 -8.05
N GLY A 65 -5.65 -3.39 -8.55
CA GLY A 65 -5.97 -3.40 -9.97
C GLY A 65 -5.57 -4.70 -10.66
N ASP A 66 -5.36 -4.64 -11.97
CA ASP A 66 -4.94 -5.78 -12.80
C ASP A 66 -3.43 -6.03 -12.78
N GLU A 67 -2.65 -5.15 -12.15
CA GLU A 67 -1.19 -5.25 -12.11
C GLU A 67 -0.68 -6.26 -11.08
N TYR A 68 -1.54 -6.62 -10.12
CA TYR A 68 -1.23 -7.57 -9.06
C TYR A 68 -2.31 -8.66 -8.98
N GLU A 69 -1.89 -9.82 -8.52
CA GLU A 69 -2.77 -10.95 -8.23
C GLU A 69 -2.70 -11.27 -6.74
N ARG A 70 -3.87 -11.39 -6.08
CA ARG A 70 -3.92 -11.86 -4.70
C ARG A 70 -3.59 -13.35 -4.64
N ARG A 71 -2.53 -13.70 -3.91
CA ARG A 71 -2.06 -15.08 -3.72
C ARG A 71 -1.93 -15.43 -2.25
N LYS A 72 -2.22 -16.70 -1.94
CA LYS A 72 -1.97 -17.28 -0.62
C LYS A 72 -0.47 -17.51 -0.44
N VAL A 73 0.05 -17.09 0.70
CA VAL A 73 1.46 -17.21 1.08
C VAL A 73 1.57 -17.68 2.53
N LYS A 74 2.78 -18.09 2.91
CA LYS A 74 3.15 -18.39 4.28
C LYS A 74 4.14 -17.35 4.77
N VAL A 75 3.84 -16.71 5.89
CA VAL A 75 4.69 -15.69 6.51
C VAL A 75 5.07 -16.13 7.91
N ARG A 76 6.24 -15.70 8.37
CA ARG A 76 6.63 -15.88 9.77
C ARG A 76 6.38 -14.59 10.54
N LEU A 77 5.61 -14.68 11.61
CA LEU A 77 5.40 -13.57 12.52
C LEU A 77 6.71 -13.26 13.24
N LEU A 78 7.00 -12.00 13.50
CA LEU A 78 8.18 -11.59 14.26
C LEU A 78 7.76 -11.21 15.68
N GLU A 79 8.65 -11.45 16.65
CA GLU A 79 8.51 -10.90 18.00
C GLU A 79 8.53 -9.36 17.96
N GLU A 80 8.06 -8.71 19.04
CA GLU A 80 8.01 -7.23 19.11
C GLU A 80 9.37 -6.56 18.91
N SER A 81 10.49 -7.24 19.20
CA SER A 81 11.83 -6.71 18.91
C SER A 81 12.23 -6.79 17.44
N GLY A 82 11.51 -7.57 16.62
CA GLY A 82 11.81 -7.79 15.20
C GLY A 82 13.01 -8.70 14.92
N GLU A 83 13.67 -9.22 15.96
CA GLU A 83 14.94 -9.97 15.84
C GLU A 83 14.76 -11.49 15.71
N LYS A 84 13.57 -12.00 16.08
CA LYS A 84 13.27 -13.44 16.06
C LYS A 84 12.01 -13.73 15.29
N GLU A 85 12.13 -14.73 14.41
CA GLU A 85 11.01 -15.37 13.74
C GLU A 85 10.27 -16.30 14.70
N GLY A 86 8.97 -16.08 14.80
CA GLY A 86 8.03 -16.88 15.56
C GLY A 86 7.21 -17.81 14.66
N GLU A 87 5.90 -17.85 14.90
CA GLU A 87 4.96 -18.75 14.24
C GLU A 87 4.85 -18.50 12.73
N GLU A 88 4.79 -19.58 11.94
CA GLU A 88 4.43 -19.54 10.52
C GLU A 88 2.90 -19.56 10.37
N VAL A 89 2.34 -18.56 9.69
CA VAL A 89 0.90 -18.42 9.46
C VAL A 89 0.59 -18.26 7.98
N GLU A 90 -0.63 -18.67 7.59
CA GLU A 90 -1.15 -18.39 6.24
C GLU A 90 -1.65 -16.95 6.14
N ALA A 91 -1.37 -16.32 5.00
CA ALA A 91 -1.79 -14.96 4.66
C ALA A 91 -2.12 -14.87 3.17
N GLU A 92 -2.73 -13.77 2.77
CA GLU A 92 -2.87 -13.40 1.36
C GLU A 92 -2.10 -12.10 1.11
N THR A 93 -1.44 -12.02 -0.05
CA THR A 93 -0.68 -10.83 -0.46
C THR A 93 -0.83 -10.59 -1.96
N TYR A 94 -0.50 -9.39 -2.43
CA TYR A 94 -0.61 -8.99 -3.82
C TYR A 94 0.75 -9.15 -4.51
N VAL A 95 0.81 -10.07 -5.47
CA VAL A 95 2.03 -10.40 -6.22
C VAL A 95 1.97 -9.73 -7.58
N TRP A 96 3.05 -9.06 -7.99
CA TRP A 96 3.16 -8.39 -9.28
C TRP A 96 3.05 -9.37 -10.44
N ILE A 97 2.15 -9.10 -11.38
CA ILE A 97 1.94 -9.92 -12.58
C ILE A 97 2.07 -9.14 -13.90
N SER A 98 2.25 -7.82 -13.84
CA SER A 98 2.32 -6.91 -15.00
C SER A 98 3.64 -6.95 -15.78
N GLY A 99 4.40 -8.04 -15.71
CA GLY A 99 5.65 -8.24 -16.43
C GLY A 99 6.89 -7.67 -15.71
N GLU A 100 7.99 -8.43 -15.73
CA GLU A 100 9.26 -8.01 -15.10
C GLU A 100 9.93 -6.85 -15.86
N ASP A 101 9.59 -6.62 -17.13
CA ASP A 101 10.08 -5.51 -17.94
C ASP A 101 9.66 -4.14 -17.38
N ARG A 102 8.61 -4.11 -16.56
CA ARG A 102 8.15 -2.92 -15.85
C ARG A 102 8.81 -2.73 -14.48
N LEU A 103 9.67 -3.65 -14.06
CA LEU A 103 10.43 -3.54 -12.80
C LEU A 103 11.85 -3.04 -13.08
N GLU A 104 12.38 -2.24 -12.16
CA GLU A 104 13.80 -1.91 -12.12
C GLU A 104 14.58 -3.09 -11.53
N ASP A 105 15.84 -3.27 -11.93
CA ASP A 105 16.71 -4.35 -11.41
C ASP A 105 17.14 -4.13 -9.96
N SER A 106 16.99 -2.90 -9.45
CA SER A 106 17.28 -2.53 -8.08
C SER A 106 16.18 -2.96 -7.11
N GLU A 107 16.58 -3.37 -5.91
CA GLU A 107 15.65 -3.54 -4.79
C GLU A 107 14.99 -2.22 -4.44
N TRP A 108 13.71 -2.28 -4.08
CA TRP A 108 12.99 -1.09 -3.65
C TRP A 108 13.37 -0.71 -2.22
N ASP A 109 13.95 0.47 -2.06
CA ASP A 109 14.37 1.00 -0.76
C ASP A 109 13.20 1.65 -0.02
N PHE A 110 12.77 1.01 1.07
CA PHE A 110 11.65 1.47 1.90
C PHE A 110 11.99 2.75 2.68
N GLU A 111 13.26 2.97 3.03
CA GLU A 111 13.69 4.11 3.83
C GLU A 111 13.70 5.39 2.99
N GLU A 112 14.11 5.30 1.72
CA GLU A 112 14.03 6.37 0.73
C GLU A 112 12.57 6.80 0.49
N PHE A 113 11.64 5.84 0.29
CA PHE A 113 10.22 6.14 0.11
C PHE A 113 9.62 6.87 1.31
N ARG A 114 9.89 6.39 2.53
CA ARG A 114 9.36 6.98 3.77
C ARG A 114 9.82 8.43 3.93
N ARG A 115 11.08 8.74 3.61
CA ARG A 115 11.65 10.08 3.74
C ARG A 115 11.10 11.05 2.70
N ASP A 116 11.02 10.60 1.45
CA ASP A 116 10.89 11.52 0.32
C ASP A 116 9.46 11.58 -0.25
N LYS A 117 8.66 10.51 -0.09
CA LYS A 117 7.39 10.35 -0.79
C LYS A 117 6.16 10.19 0.10
N MET A 118 6.33 9.85 1.38
CA MET A 118 5.20 9.61 2.31
C MET A 118 4.23 10.80 2.43
N ARG A 119 4.71 12.04 2.30
CA ARG A 119 3.89 13.27 2.33
C ARG A 119 2.85 13.38 1.21
N PHE A 120 3.04 12.67 0.10
CA PHE A 120 2.12 12.70 -1.05
C PHE A 120 1.05 11.60 -1.01
N TRP A 121 1.22 10.60 -0.13
CA TRP A 121 0.33 9.45 0.00
C TRP A 121 -0.60 9.55 1.22
N VAL A 122 -0.25 10.36 2.22
CA VAL A 122 -1.16 10.70 3.34
C VAL A 122 -2.12 11.78 2.86
N GLY A 123 -3.38 11.41 2.64
CA GLY A 123 -4.42 12.36 2.29
C GLY A 123 -4.69 13.40 3.38
N ARG A 124 -5.40 14.46 2.99
CA ARG A 124 -5.80 15.65 3.76
C ARG A 124 -6.58 15.40 5.08
N GLU A 125 -6.75 14.15 5.53
CA GLU A 125 -7.37 13.83 6.84
C GLU A 125 -6.34 13.73 7.99
N GLY A 126 -5.08 14.11 7.75
CA GLY A 126 -4.05 14.33 8.78
C GLY A 126 -3.92 15.78 9.26
N GLU A 127 -4.94 16.62 9.02
CA GLU A 127 -5.00 18.04 9.42
C GLU A 127 -5.03 18.17 10.96
N GLY A 128 -3.85 18.29 11.59
CA GLY A 128 -3.78 18.56 13.03
C GLY A 128 -2.38 18.80 13.58
N GLU A 129 -1.34 18.35 12.90
CA GLU A 129 0.04 18.62 13.30
C GLU A 129 0.76 19.25 12.11
N TYR A 130 1.65 20.20 12.37
CA TYR A 130 2.51 20.90 11.40
C TYR A 130 1.88 22.11 10.65
N ALA A 131 1.58 23.16 11.41
CA ALA A 131 1.33 24.51 10.86
C ALA A 131 2.61 25.18 10.28
N GLU A 132 3.78 24.56 10.43
CA GLU A 132 5.07 25.10 9.94
C GLU A 132 5.39 24.69 8.49
N VAL A 133 4.56 23.85 7.86
CA VAL A 133 4.85 23.24 6.54
C VAL A 133 4.19 24.00 5.38
N ASP A 134 3.16 24.81 5.65
CA ASP A 134 2.39 25.49 4.60
C ASP A 134 3.25 26.47 3.76
N GLU A 135 4.23 27.13 4.37
CA GLU A 135 5.12 28.05 3.65
C GLU A 135 6.13 27.33 2.74
N ALA A 136 6.52 26.10 3.10
CA ALA A 136 7.36 25.25 2.25
C ALA A 136 6.56 24.61 1.10
N VAL A 137 5.25 24.41 1.29
CA VAL A 137 4.33 23.86 0.28
C VAL A 137 4.17 24.82 -0.90
N GLU A 138 3.93 26.11 -0.65
CA GLU A 138 3.78 27.10 -1.73
C GLU A 138 5.05 27.27 -2.59
N ALA A 139 6.24 27.04 -2.00
CA ALA A 139 7.50 27.10 -2.72
C ALA A 139 7.74 25.86 -3.60
N ALA A 140 7.34 24.67 -3.14
CA ALA A 140 7.51 23.40 -3.86
C ALA A 140 6.44 23.18 -4.96
N GLU A 141 5.28 23.84 -4.85
CA GLU A 141 4.19 23.73 -5.84
C GLU A 141 4.55 24.25 -7.24
N LYS A 142 5.67 24.95 -7.41
CA LYS A 142 6.12 25.51 -8.70
C LYS A 142 7.01 24.57 -9.52
N GLU A 143 7.48 23.44 -8.98
CA GLU A 143 8.41 22.54 -9.68
C GLU A 143 7.76 21.17 -9.97
N ASP A 144 7.44 20.94 -11.25
CA ASP A 144 7.14 19.66 -11.91
C ASP A 144 6.40 18.56 -11.12
N ARG A 145 5.06 18.64 -11.15
CA ARG A 145 4.14 17.64 -10.58
C ARG A 145 4.10 16.38 -11.46
N LYS A 146 5.12 15.51 -11.41
CA LYS A 146 5.07 14.16 -12.01
C LYS A 146 4.28 13.22 -11.08
N ASP A 147 3.07 12.84 -11.47
CA ASP A 147 2.20 11.92 -10.70
C ASP A 147 2.84 10.52 -10.59
N GLY A 148 3.55 10.28 -9.48
CA GLY A 148 4.16 8.99 -9.17
C GLY A 148 3.19 7.96 -8.60
N THR A 149 1.91 8.30 -8.41
CA THR A 149 0.89 7.37 -7.91
C THR A 149 0.34 6.46 -9.01
N GLY A 150 0.70 6.70 -10.27
CA GLY A 150 0.16 5.97 -11.42
C GLY A 150 -1.35 6.12 -11.56
N GLY A 151 -1.92 7.27 -11.16
CA GLY A 151 -3.37 7.49 -11.18
C GLY A 151 -4.14 6.78 -10.06
N ARG A 152 -3.48 6.40 -8.96
CA ARG A 152 -4.10 5.75 -7.79
C ARG A 152 -4.33 6.67 -6.60
N GLY A 153 -3.78 7.88 -6.62
CA GLY A 153 -3.90 8.86 -5.53
C GLY A 153 -5.32 9.40 -5.30
N ALA A 154 -5.53 9.99 -4.13
CA ALA A 154 -6.81 10.57 -3.68
C ALA A 154 -7.32 11.75 -4.56
N GLY A 155 -6.51 12.25 -5.50
CA GLY A 155 -6.78 13.41 -6.34
C GLY A 155 -7.68 13.18 -7.57
N GLY A 156 -8.35 12.03 -7.68
CA GLY A 156 -9.30 11.76 -8.78
C GLY A 156 -8.78 10.81 -9.86
N GLY A 157 -8.05 9.77 -9.46
CA GLY A 157 -7.57 8.72 -10.35
C GLY A 157 -8.49 7.48 -10.45
N ALA A 158 -8.07 6.47 -11.22
CA ALA A 158 -8.82 5.28 -11.63
C ALA A 158 -9.55 4.55 -10.48
N ILE A 159 -9.06 4.66 -9.24
CA ILE A 159 -9.67 4.06 -8.05
C ILE A 159 -11.03 4.69 -7.72
N THR A 160 -11.17 6.02 -7.83
CA THR A 160 -12.46 6.68 -7.59
C THR A 160 -13.48 6.30 -8.68
N THR A 161 -13.00 6.09 -9.91
CA THR A 161 -13.83 5.66 -11.05
C THR A 161 -14.26 4.20 -10.88
N ALA A 162 -13.34 3.29 -10.59
CA ALA A 162 -13.63 1.88 -10.35
C ALA A 162 -14.55 1.67 -9.14
N LEU A 163 -14.36 2.43 -8.06
CA LEU A 163 -15.23 2.40 -6.88
C LEU A 163 -16.66 2.85 -7.24
N HIS A 164 -16.81 3.86 -8.11
CA HIS A 164 -18.11 4.37 -8.58
C HIS A 164 -18.80 3.44 -9.59
N GLU A 165 -18.04 2.81 -10.49
CA GLU A 165 -18.56 1.82 -11.44
C GLU A 165 -19.03 0.53 -10.75
N ALA A 166 -18.28 0.08 -9.73
CA ALA A 166 -18.65 -1.10 -8.97
C ALA A 166 -19.85 -0.85 -8.04
N THR A 167 -20.03 0.37 -7.51
CA THR A 167 -21.27 0.75 -6.81
C THR A 167 -22.47 0.88 -7.74
N ARG A 168 -22.29 1.25 -9.02
CA ARG A 168 -23.38 1.31 -10.01
C ARG A 168 -23.89 -0.04 -10.49
N SER A 169 -23.06 -1.09 -10.44
CA SER A 169 -23.43 -2.43 -10.91
C SER A 169 -24.21 -3.26 -9.88
N THR A 170 -24.51 -2.70 -8.69
CA THR A 170 -25.24 -3.39 -7.61
C THR A 170 -26.67 -2.86 -7.42
N VAL A 171 -27.28 -2.27 -8.46
CA VAL A 171 -28.70 -1.82 -8.47
C VAL A 171 -29.48 -2.57 -9.54
#